data_AF-A0A931MDV5-F1
#
_entry.id   AF-A0A931MDV5-F1
#
_cell.length_a   1.000
_cell.length_b   1.000
_cell.length_c   1.000
_cell.angle_alpha   90.00
_cell.angle_beta   90.00
_cell.angle_gamma   90.00
#
_symmetry.space_group_name_H-M   'P 1'
#
loop_
_entity.id
_entity.type
_entity.pdbx_description
1 polymer ?
#
loop_
_entity_poly.entity_id
_entity_poly.type
_entity_poly.pdbx_seq_one_letter_code
_entity_poly.pdbx_strand_id
1 'polypeptide(L)'
;MRVGDIYKTNWGGNCKILMFDDSETFYQPVDENNELIYAKYKTQNYYRTTTDFFKENSTILRRSELTKQEELIHRPDLPLKLNCYKETFWTTDKFETIKEFKKFLDQQQINYRTLENLYTDKIVVIPHGQQSSDKKPVILENSKGVFEGLELMFNCFNIQQPYVNPDKPYFSRFRLITQGREEKRLTGFGLYRLGIKGNVPSFYLGGYKSLLELEIDKNLIV
;
A
#
# COMPACT_ATOMS: atom_id res chain seq x y z
N MET A 1 16.31 -12.11 6.98
CA MET A 1 16.20 -10.76 6.39
C MET A 1 15.95 -9.75 7.50
N ARG A 2 16.52 -8.55 7.43
CA ARG A 2 16.30 -7.45 8.38
C ARG A 2 16.14 -6.13 7.61
N VAL A 3 15.44 -5.17 8.20
CA VAL A 3 15.35 -3.80 7.67
C VAL A 3 16.74 -3.18 7.69
N GLY A 4 17.12 -2.49 6.60
CA GLY A 4 18.44 -1.90 6.41
C GLY A 4 19.48 -2.82 5.79
N ASP A 5 19.28 -4.14 5.81
CA ASP A 5 20.18 -5.11 5.16
C ASP A 5 20.28 -4.80 3.65
N ILE A 6 21.44 -5.13 3.08
CA ILE A 6 21.73 -4.99 1.66
C ILE A 6 21.89 -6.37 1.02
N TYR A 7 21.16 -6.58 -0.07
CA TYR A 7 21.13 -7.82 -0.82
C TYR A 7 21.57 -7.59 -2.26
N LYS A 8 22.22 -8.60 -2.82
CA LYS A 8 22.36 -8.76 -4.26
C LYS A 8 21.17 -9.57 -4.77
N THR A 9 20.44 -9.02 -5.74
CA THR A 9 19.31 -9.70 -6.37
C THR A 9 19.71 -10.25 -7.73
N ASN A 10 19.08 -11.35 -8.15
CA ASN A 10 19.33 -11.96 -9.46
C ASN A 10 18.63 -11.21 -10.62
N TRP A 11 17.81 -10.21 -10.33
CA TRP A 11 16.94 -9.53 -11.30
C TRP A 11 17.07 -7.99 -11.35
N GLY A 12 17.75 -7.36 -10.39
CA GLY A 12 17.70 -5.90 -10.23
C GLY A 12 18.92 -5.27 -9.57
N GLY A 13 20.04 -5.99 -9.49
CA GLY A 13 21.27 -5.49 -8.86
C GLY A 13 21.22 -5.50 -7.33
N ASN A 14 22.02 -4.63 -6.70
CA ASN A 14 22.06 -4.50 -5.24
C ASN A 14 20.92 -3.61 -4.74
N CYS A 15 20.30 -4.00 -3.64
CA CYS A 15 19.24 -3.23 -3.02
C CYS A 15 19.31 -3.24 -1.50
N LYS A 16 18.75 -2.21 -0.88
CA LYS A 16 18.55 -2.11 0.57
C LYS A 16 17.09 -2.41 0.90
N ILE A 17 16.86 -3.24 1.92
CA ILE A 17 15.52 -3.50 2.44
C ILE A 17 15.05 -2.30 3.26
N LEU A 18 13.90 -1.73 2.89
CA LEU A 18 13.30 -0.63 3.63
C LEU A 18 12.30 -1.11 4.67
N MET A 19 11.48 -2.09 4.33
CA MET A 19 10.42 -2.65 5.20
C MET A 19 9.93 -3.95 4.58
N PHE A 20 9.39 -4.86 5.38
CA PHE A 20 8.79 -6.10 4.90
C PHE A 20 7.83 -6.67 5.94
N ASP A 21 6.90 -7.50 5.48
CA ASP A 21 6.11 -8.40 6.31
C ASP A 21 6.19 -9.83 5.74
N ASP A 22 5.32 -10.72 6.21
CA ASP A 22 5.28 -12.10 5.73
C ASP A 22 4.84 -12.21 4.25
N SER A 23 4.21 -11.18 3.69
CA SER A 23 3.66 -11.16 2.33
C SER A 23 4.59 -10.43 1.35
N GLU A 24 5.02 -9.22 1.66
CA GLU A 24 5.73 -8.32 0.75
C GLU A 24 7.05 -7.79 1.33
N THR A 25 8.04 -7.66 0.46
CA THR A 25 9.32 -7.01 0.76
C THR A 25 9.48 -5.76 -0.08
N PHE A 26 9.68 -4.63 0.59
CA PHE A 26 9.87 -3.32 -0.01
C PHE A 26 11.35 -2.95 0.04
N TYR A 27 11.90 -2.56 -1.11
CA TYR A 27 13.33 -2.29 -1.26
C TYR A 27 13.60 -1.12 -2.21
N GLN A 28 14.83 -0.64 -2.17
CA GLN A 28 15.34 0.38 -3.10
C GLN A 28 16.75 0.04 -3.59
N PRO A 29 17.08 0.37 -4.84
CA PRO A 29 18.44 0.22 -5.37
C PRO A 29 19.47 1.00 -4.56
N VAL A 30 20.67 0.43 -4.43
CA VAL A 30 21.83 1.11 -3.86
C VAL A 30 22.96 1.24 -4.88
N ASP A 31 23.79 2.27 -4.70
CA ASP A 31 25.00 2.47 -5.51
C ASP A 31 26.17 1.58 -5.04
N GLU A 32 27.35 1.79 -5.64
CA GLU A 32 28.59 1.09 -5.30
C GLU A 32 29.06 1.34 -3.85
N ASN A 33 28.68 2.48 -3.27
CA ASN A 33 28.97 2.84 -1.88
C ASN A 33 27.92 2.30 -0.92
N ASN A 34 26.93 1.55 -1.42
CA ASN A 34 25.80 1.00 -0.66
C ASN A 34 24.83 2.07 -0.15
N GLU A 35 24.83 3.26 -0.75
CA GLU A 35 23.89 4.33 -0.45
C GLU A 35 22.65 4.23 -1.33
N LEU A 36 21.49 4.65 -0.81
CA LEU A 36 20.25 4.65 -1.60
C LEU A 36 20.40 5.60 -2.79
N ILE A 37 20.28 5.07 -4.02
CA ILE A 37 20.38 5.86 -5.27
C ILE A 37 19.38 7.03 -5.26
N TYR A 38 18.21 6.79 -4.67
CA TYR A 38 17.11 7.72 -4.64
C TYR A 38 16.99 8.53 -3.32
N ALA A 39 18.00 8.50 -2.44
CA ALA A 39 17.96 9.17 -1.14
C ALA A 39 17.58 10.66 -1.20
N LYS A 40 17.97 11.36 -2.27
CA LYS A 40 17.68 12.78 -2.47
C LYS A 40 16.23 13.07 -2.87
N TYR A 41 15.48 12.07 -3.31
CA TYR A 41 14.11 12.27 -3.78
C TYR A 41 13.15 12.25 -2.60
N LYS A 42 12.43 13.36 -2.44
CA LYS A 42 11.39 13.46 -1.42
C LYS A 42 10.14 12.65 -1.78
N THR A 43 10.01 12.19 -3.02
CA THR A 43 8.84 11.46 -3.52
C THR A 43 9.31 10.27 -4.33
N GLN A 44 8.88 9.08 -3.96
CA GLN A 44 9.18 7.84 -4.68
C GLN A 44 8.17 6.75 -4.28
N ASN A 45 7.78 5.95 -5.26
CA ASN A 45 7.14 4.66 -5.00
C ASN A 45 8.24 3.63 -4.74
N TYR A 46 7.96 2.67 -3.87
CA TYR A 46 8.91 1.62 -3.55
C TYR A 46 8.84 0.48 -4.56
N TYR A 47 10.01 -0.10 -4.85
CA TYR A 47 10.02 -1.43 -5.46
C TYR A 47 9.55 -2.42 -4.41
N ARG A 48 8.76 -3.39 -4.87
CA ARG A 48 8.23 -4.44 -4.02
C ARG A 48 8.13 -5.74 -4.78
N THR A 49 8.24 -6.84 -4.04
CA THR A 49 8.02 -8.20 -4.53
C THR A 49 7.52 -9.05 -3.36
N THR A 50 7.11 -10.29 -3.60
CA THR A 50 6.72 -11.18 -2.50
C THR A 50 7.94 -11.50 -1.64
N THR A 51 7.71 -11.63 -0.33
CA THR A 51 8.78 -11.92 0.63
C THR A 51 9.47 -13.26 0.31
N ASP A 52 8.72 -14.26 -0.13
CA ASP A 52 9.27 -15.56 -0.51
C ASP A 52 10.12 -15.46 -1.77
N PHE A 53 9.63 -14.82 -2.83
CA PHE A 53 10.40 -14.61 -4.06
C PHE A 53 11.70 -13.86 -3.75
N PHE A 54 11.65 -12.83 -2.89
CA PHE A 54 12.83 -12.09 -2.51
C PHE A 54 13.88 -13.00 -1.84
N LYS A 55 13.46 -13.79 -0.84
CA LYS A 55 14.35 -14.69 -0.09
C LYS A 55 14.99 -15.75 -0.99
N GLU A 56 14.23 -16.31 -1.94
CA GLU A 56 14.71 -17.36 -2.84
C GLU A 56 15.69 -16.85 -3.90
N ASN A 57 15.55 -15.58 -4.32
CA ASN A 57 16.26 -15.06 -5.49
C ASN A 57 17.33 -14.01 -5.13
N SER A 58 17.63 -13.82 -3.85
CA SER A 58 18.61 -12.84 -3.38
C SER A 58 19.61 -13.44 -2.40
N THR A 59 20.80 -12.84 -2.33
CA THR A 59 21.84 -13.22 -1.38
C THR A 59 22.26 -11.99 -0.59
N ILE A 60 22.39 -12.15 0.72
CA ILE A 60 22.83 -11.05 1.57
C ILE A 60 24.26 -10.64 1.19
N LEU A 61 24.44 -9.35 0.95
CA LEU A 61 25.74 -8.75 0.67
C LEU A 61 26.34 -8.15 1.94
N ARG A 62 25.53 -7.40 2.70
CA ARG A 62 25.98 -6.67 3.89
C ARG A 62 24.85 -6.51 4.91
N ARG A 63 25.18 -6.74 6.18
CA ARG A 63 24.34 -6.34 7.31
C ARG A 63 24.51 -4.84 7.53
N SER A 64 23.39 -4.12 7.57
CA SER A 64 23.35 -2.68 7.81
C SER A 64 22.02 -2.34 8.48
N GLU A 65 21.93 -1.12 8.97
CA GLU A 65 20.71 -0.52 9.48
C GLU A 65 20.28 0.61 8.55
N LEU A 66 19.04 1.05 8.71
CA LEU A 66 18.63 2.35 8.18
C LEU A 66 19.29 3.44 9.04
N THR A 67 19.73 4.52 8.41
CA THR A 67 20.12 5.72 9.14
C THR A 67 18.90 6.31 9.85
N LYS A 68 19.11 7.08 10.92
CA LYS A 68 18.00 7.77 11.62
C LYS A 68 17.13 8.60 10.69
N GLN A 69 17.73 9.24 9.69
CA GLN A 69 16.99 10.01 8.70
C GLN A 69 16.16 9.11 7.78
N GLU A 70 16.71 7.98 7.33
CA GLU A 70 15.98 6.97 6.56
C GLU A 70 14.81 6.40 7.40
N GLU A 71 15.01 6.06 8.67
CA GLU A 71 13.95 5.57 9.56
C GLU A 71 12.82 6.59 9.72
N LEU A 72 13.15 7.87 9.94
CA LEU A 72 12.18 8.95 10.09
C LEU A 72 11.34 9.16 8.82
N ILE A 73 11.94 9.01 7.63
CA ILE A 73 11.27 9.23 6.34
C ILE A 73 10.47 8.00 5.92
N HIS A 74 11.10 6.82 5.96
CA HIS A 74 10.53 5.59 5.43
C HIS A 74 9.53 4.97 6.39
N ARG A 75 9.68 5.20 7.70
CA ARG A 75 8.78 4.70 8.75
C ARG A 75 8.51 3.20 8.60
N PRO A 76 9.57 2.37 8.71
CA PRO A 76 9.44 0.91 8.57
C PRO A 76 8.58 0.27 9.67
N ASP A 77 8.31 1.01 10.73
CA ASP A 77 7.39 0.64 11.82
C ASP A 77 5.91 0.71 11.41
N LEU A 78 5.57 1.44 10.33
CA LEU A 78 4.20 1.52 9.85
C LEU A 78 3.78 0.27 9.06
N PRO A 79 2.51 -0.12 9.14
CA PRO A 79 2.01 -1.33 8.48
C PRO A 79 2.08 -1.23 6.96
N LEU A 80 2.31 -2.37 6.29
CA LEU A 80 2.30 -2.47 4.83
C LEU A 80 0.89 -2.54 4.25
N LYS A 81 -0.05 -3.07 5.03
CA LYS A 81 -1.47 -3.15 4.75
C LYS A 81 -2.26 -2.87 6.02
N LEU A 82 -3.40 -2.21 5.91
CA LEU A 82 -4.22 -1.81 7.04
C LEU A 82 -5.70 -1.87 6.68
N ASN A 83 -6.52 -2.38 7.62
CA ASN A 83 -7.98 -2.38 7.54
C ASN A 83 -8.50 -2.93 6.20
N CYS A 84 -8.06 -4.14 5.85
CA CYS A 84 -8.43 -4.82 4.59
C CYS A 84 -9.64 -5.73 4.77
N TYR A 85 -10.68 -5.55 3.95
CA TYR A 85 -11.93 -6.31 4.03
C TYR A 85 -12.35 -6.84 2.65
N LYS A 86 -12.74 -8.11 2.60
CA LYS A 86 -13.01 -8.83 1.34
C LYS A 86 -14.43 -8.66 0.79
N GLU A 87 -15.41 -8.69 1.67
CA GLU A 87 -16.82 -8.85 1.31
C GLU A 87 -17.56 -7.53 1.07
N THR A 88 -16.84 -6.41 0.97
CA THR A 88 -17.43 -5.09 0.80
C THR A 88 -16.51 -4.17 0.00
N PHE A 89 -17.08 -3.19 -0.69
CA PHE A 89 -16.35 -2.38 -1.65
C PHE A 89 -16.31 -0.92 -1.22
N TRP A 90 -15.39 -0.17 -1.83
CA TRP A 90 -15.53 1.27 -1.88
C TRP A 90 -16.88 1.64 -2.49
N THR A 91 -17.57 2.61 -1.89
CA THR A 91 -18.92 3.02 -2.28
C THR A 91 -18.92 4.38 -2.96
N THR A 92 -19.92 4.63 -3.79
CA THR A 92 -20.26 5.96 -4.33
C THR A 92 -20.93 6.85 -3.29
N ASP A 93 -21.33 6.30 -2.14
CA ASP A 93 -21.92 7.06 -1.05
C ASP A 93 -20.87 7.94 -0.37
N LYS A 94 -21.22 9.20 -0.17
CA LYS A 94 -20.44 10.12 0.67
C LYS A 94 -21.00 10.09 2.08
N PHE A 95 -20.12 9.97 3.07
CA PHE A 95 -20.51 10.01 4.48
C PHE A 95 -20.26 11.42 5.03
N GLU A 96 -21.30 12.08 5.51
CA GLU A 96 -21.17 13.42 6.11
C GLU A 96 -20.80 13.31 7.60
N THR A 97 -21.13 12.18 8.25
CA THR A 97 -20.83 11.95 9.67
C THR A 97 -20.24 10.58 9.95
N ILE A 98 -19.44 10.49 11.02
CA ILE A 98 -18.94 9.22 11.56
C ILE A 98 -20.09 8.26 11.93
N LYS A 99 -21.25 8.79 12.35
CA LYS A 99 -22.42 7.98 12.71
C LYS A 99 -22.99 7.25 11.48
N GLU A 100 -23.08 7.94 10.34
CA GLU A 100 -23.50 7.32 9.07
C GLU A 100 -22.51 6.24 8.64
N PHE A 101 -21.22 6.53 8.75
CA PHE A 101 -20.19 5.57 8.39
C PHE A 101 -20.21 4.32 9.28
N LYS A 102 -20.41 4.46 10.59
CA LYS A 102 -20.63 3.33 11.51
C LYS A 102 -21.82 2.47 11.06
N LYS A 103 -22.95 3.10 10.72
CA LYS A 103 -24.14 2.38 10.23
C LYS A 103 -23.83 1.60 8.95
N PHE A 104 -23.08 2.18 8.02
CA PHE A 104 -22.63 1.49 6.83
C PHE A 104 -21.76 0.28 7.19
N LEU A 105 -20.74 0.44 8.03
CA LEU A 105 -19.88 -0.68 8.46
C LEU A 105 -20.70 -1.80 9.12
N ASP A 106 -21.65 -1.46 9.99
CA ASP A 106 -22.55 -2.44 10.63
C ASP A 106 -23.39 -3.21 9.58
N GLN A 107 -23.90 -2.54 8.54
CA GLN A 107 -24.63 -3.18 7.43
C GLN A 107 -23.74 -4.11 6.61
N GLN A 108 -22.44 -3.79 6.48
CA GLN A 108 -21.44 -4.64 5.83
C GLN A 108 -20.88 -5.72 6.77
N GLN A 109 -21.44 -5.87 7.98
CA GLN A 109 -20.98 -6.82 9.00
C GLN A 109 -19.52 -6.60 9.42
N ILE A 110 -19.03 -5.35 9.34
CA ILE A 110 -17.71 -4.95 9.80
C ILE A 110 -17.81 -4.40 11.21
N ASN A 111 -17.13 -5.06 12.15
CA ASN A 111 -16.97 -4.53 13.50
C ASN A 111 -15.97 -3.37 13.49
N TYR A 112 -16.47 -2.13 13.46
CA TYR A 112 -15.63 -0.94 13.45
C TYR A 112 -14.69 -0.79 14.66
N ARG A 113 -14.90 -1.54 15.75
CA ARG A 113 -14.01 -1.55 16.93
C ARG A 113 -12.72 -2.33 16.70
N THR A 114 -12.66 -3.17 15.67
CA THR A 114 -11.45 -3.91 15.29
C THR A 114 -10.62 -3.18 14.26
N LEU A 115 -11.04 -1.98 13.83
CA LEU A 115 -10.24 -1.17 12.92
C LEU A 115 -8.96 -0.75 13.61
N GLU A 116 -7.85 -1.06 12.97
CA GLU A 116 -6.52 -0.78 13.46
C GLU A 116 -6.16 0.69 13.28
N ASN A 117 -5.48 1.23 14.29
CA ASN A 117 -4.96 2.59 14.29
C ASN A 117 -3.69 2.69 13.43
N LEU A 118 -3.42 3.89 12.93
CA LEU A 118 -2.16 4.19 12.25
C LEU A 118 -1.38 5.23 13.05
N TYR A 119 -0.26 4.82 13.64
CA TYR A 119 0.55 5.64 14.55
C TYR A 119 1.49 6.59 13.79
N THR A 120 0.93 7.64 13.21
CA THR A 120 1.68 8.73 12.59
C THR A 120 0.83 10.00 12.61
N ASP A 121 1.49 11.16 12.57
CA ASP A 121 0.85 12.47 12.51
C ASP A 121 0.49 12.88 11.08
N LYS A 122 1.11 12.25 10.07
CA LYS A 122 0.94 12.64 8.68
C LYS A 122 1.04 11.46 7.72
N ILE A 123 0.12 11.39 6.77
CA ILE A 123 0.18 10.48 5.62
C ILE A 123 -0.28 11.16 4.34
N VAL A 124 0.08 10.57 3.21
CA VAL A 124 -0.47 10.89 1.89
C VAL A 124 -1.32 9.72 1.43
N VAL A 125 -2.61 9.93 1.25
CA VAL A 125 -3.55 8.94 0.72
C VAL A 125 -3.71 9.15 -0.79
N ILE A 126 -3.58 8.07 -1.55
CA ILE A 126 -3.67 8.06 -3.01
C ILE A 126 -4.90 7.23 -3.39
N PRO A 127 -6.03 7.87 -3.74
CA PRO A 127 -7.17 7.13 -4.26
C PRO A 127 -6.84 6.55 -5.64
N HIS A 128 -7.50 5.45 -5.99
CA HIS A 128 -7.34 4.79 -7.27
C HIS A 128 -8.62 4.81 -8.09
N GLY A 129 -8.49 4.93 -9.40
CA GLY A 129 -9.60 4.60 -10.29
C GLY A 129 -9.76 3.08 -10.44
N GLN A 130 -10.87 2.67 -11.05
CA GLN A 130 -11.18 1.26 -11.31
C GLN A 130 -10.06 0.45 -11.96
N GLN A 131 -9.36 1.08 -12.91
CA GLN A 131 -8.25 0.48 -13.64
C GLN A 131 -6.90 0.66 -12.93
N SER A 132 -6.92 0.86 -11.60
CA SER A 132 -5.75 1.09 -10.76
C SER A 132 -4.91 2.32 -11.18
N SER A 133 -5.56 3.34 -11.76
CA SER A 133 -4.89 4.60 -12.09
C SER A 133 -4.81 5.48 -10.84
N ASP A 134 -3.61 5.91 -10.46
CA ASP A 134 -3.40 6.88 -9.38
C ASP A 134 -4.22 8.15 -9.63
N LYS A 135 -4.94 8.59 -8.60
CA LYS A 135 -5.69 9.85 -8.60
C LYS A 135 -4.98 10.90 -7.76
N LYS A 136 -5.54 12.10 -7.69
CA LYS A 136 -4.92 13.24 -6.99
C LYS A 136 -4.67 12.86 -5.53
N PRO A 137 -3.41 12.89 -5.06
CA PRO A 137 -3.12 12.52 -3.68
C PRO A 137 -3.62 13.55 -2.68
N VAL A 138 -4.06 13.08 -1.52
CA VAL A 138 -4.62 13.87 -0.43
C VAL A 138 -3.72 13.71 0.79
N ILE A 139 -3.33 14.83 1.42
CA ILE A 139 -2.57 14.82 2.67
C ILE A 139 -3.58 14.75 3.82
N LEU A 140 -3.37 13.80 4.72
CA LEU A 140 -4.07 13.75 6.01
C LEU A 140 -3.07 14.06 7.12
N GLU A 141 -3.49 14.92 8.05
CA GLU A 141 -2.70 15.34 9.20
C GLU A 141 -3.51 15.08 10.48
N ASN A 142 -2.83 14.67 11.54
CA ASN A 142 -3.41 14.45 12.85
C ASN A 142 -2.43 14.93 13.93
N SER A 143 -2.83 15.94 14.69
CA SER A 143 -1.99 16.57 15.72
C SER A 143 -1.68 15.66 16.91
N LYS A 144 -2.41 14.55 17.10
CA LYS A 144 -2.18 13.59 18.18
C LYS A 144 -1.11 12.54 17.84
N GLY A 145 -0.62 12.51 16.60
CA GLY A 145 0.35 11.49 16.16
C GLY A 145 -0.24 10.09 15.95
N VAL A 146 -1.57 9.97 15.94
CA VAL A 146 -2.28 8.71 15.69
C VAL A 146 -3.59 8.97 14.95
N PHE A 147 -3.80 8.26 13.85
CA PHE A 147 -5.11 8.16 13.22
C PHE A 147 -5.89 7.00 13.83
N GLU A 148 -7.00 7.30 14.49
CA GLU A 148 -7.92 6.26 14.96
C GLU A 148 -8.51 5.52 13.76
N GLY A 149 -8.56 4.18 13.81
CA GLY A 149 -8.89 3.35 12.64
C GLY A 149 -10.24 3.70 12.00
N LEU A 150 -11.26 4.00 12.80
CA LEU A 150 -12.57 4.44 12.32
C LEU A 150 -12.52 5.78 11.58
N GLU A 151 -11.85 6.78 12.15
CA GLU A 151 -11.73 8.12 11.55
C GLU A 151 -10.88 8.06 10.28
N LEU A 152 -9.80 7.27 10.29
CA LEU A 152 -8.97 7.02 9.12
C LEU A 152 -9.81 6.44 7.98
N MET A 153 -10.56 5.38 8.24
CA MET A 153 -11.37 4.74 7.21
C MET A 153 -12.50 5.66 6.73
N PHE A 154 -13.14 6.42 7.62
CA PHE A 154 -14.13 7.44 7.23
C PHE A 154 -13.54 8.42 6.19
N ASN A 155 -12.35 8.95 6.47
CA ASN A 155 -11.64 9.85 5.56
C ASN A 155 -11.27 9.14 4.25
N CYS A 156 -10.73 7.92 4.31
CA CYS A 156 -10.37 7.16 3.12
C CYS A 156 -11.58 6.87 2.20
N PHE A 157 -12.73 6.51 2.76
CA PHE A 157 -13.96 6.29 1.98
C PHE A 157 -14.39 7.56 1.25
N ASN A 158 -14.41 8.70 1.93
CA ASN A 158 -14.75 9.99 1.32
C ASN A 158 -13.72 10.46 0.27
N ILE A 159 -12.43 10.12 0.45
CA ILE A 159 -11.37 10.40 -0.54
C ILE A 159 -11.54 9.53 -1.79
N GLN A 160 -11.93 8.27 -1.62
CA GLN A 160 -12.09 7.30 -2.71
C GLN A 160 -13.39 7.51 -3.49
N GLN A 161 -14.46 7.93 -2.82
CA GLN A 161 -15.83 8.03 -3.34
C GLN A 161 -15.94 8.65 -4.74
N PRO A 162 -15.27 9.79 -5.07
CA PRO A 162 -15.40 10.39 -6.41
C PRO A 162 -14.84 9.55 -7.55
N TYR A 163 -14.10 8.48 -7.24
CA TYR A 163 -13.39 7.63 -8.19
C TYR A 163 -13.97 6.22 -8.28
N VAL A 164 -15.04 5.93 -7.51
CA VAL A 164 -15.76 4.66 -7.55
C VAL A 164 -16.73 4.64 -8.73
N ASN A 165 -16.73 3.56 -9.49
CA ASN A 165 -17.70 3.31 -10.55
C ASN A 165 -18.73 2.28 -10.06
N PRO A 166 -20.03 2.62 -9.97
CA PRO A 166 -21.03 1.67 -9.46
C PRO A 166 -21.23 0.46 -10.38
N ASP A 167 -21.01 0.60 -11.69
CA ASP A 167 -21.14 -0.49 -12.67
C ASP A 167 -19.95 -1.45 -12.66
N LYS A 168 -18.87 -1.05 -11.97
CA LYS A 168 -17.63 -1.83 -11.84
C LYS A 168 -17.16 -1.68 -10.39
N PRO A 169 -17.54 -2.57 -9.47
CA PRO A 169 -17.14 -2.45 -8.07
C PRO A 169 -15.72 -2.98 -7.77
N TYR A 170 -15.04 -3.65 -8.70
CA TYR A 170 -13.77 -4.37 -8.48
C TYR A 170 -12.52 -3.74 -9.15
N PHE A 171 -11.41 -3.53 -8.44
CA PHE A 171 -10.19 -3.07 -9.13
C PHE A 171 -9.79 -4.03 -10.24
N SER A 172 -9.56 -3.51 -11.45
CA SER A 172 -9.27 -4.32 -12.63
C SER A 172 -7.87 -4.02 -13.15
N ARG A 173 -7.18 -5.05 -13.61
CA ARG A 173 -5.92 -4.92 -14.35
C ARG A 173 -5.93 -5.78 -15.59
N PHE A 174 -5.29 -5.28 -16.64
CA PHE A 174 -5.28 -5.91 -17.94
C PHE A 174 -3.86 -6.12 -18.42
N ARG A 175 -3.61 -7.30 -18.99
CA ARG A 175 -2.33 -7.64 -19.59
C ARG A 175 -2.55 -8.24 -20.97
N LEU A 176 -1.72 -7.84 -21.92
CA LEU A 176 -1.62 -8.53 -23.20
C LEU A 176 -0.78 -9.80 -23.02
N ILE A 177 -1.34 -10.94 -23.43
CA ILE A 177 -0.69 -12.25 -23.45
C ILE A 177 -0.70 -12.78 -24.87
N THR A 178 0.13 -13.78 -25.16
CA THR A 178 0.27 -14.35 -26.53
C THR A 178 -1.05 -14.84 -27.12
N GLN A 179 -2.01 -15.22 -26.28
CA GLN A 179 -3.32 -15.75 -26.67
C GLN A 179 -4.48 -14.74 -26.52
N GLY A 180 -4.21 -13.46 -26.22
CA GLY A 180 -5.23 -12.43 -26.10
C GLY A 180 -5.01 -11.47 -24.93
N ARG A 181 -6.10 -11.15 -24.23
CA ARG A 181 -6.10 -10.22 -23.09
C ARG A 181 -6.50 -10.96 -21.84
N GLU A 182 -5.66 -10.90 -20.82
CA GLU A 182 -5.99 -11.35 -19.47
C GLU A 182 -6.58 -10.17 -18.70
N GLU A 183 -7.72 -10.37 -18.05
CA GLU A 183 -8.29 -9.44 -17.07
C GLU A 183 -8.23 -10.07 -15.68
N LYS A 184 -7.73 -9.32 -14.70
CA LYS A 184 -7.79 -9.69 -13.29
C LYS A 184 -8.69 -8.74 -12.52
N ARG A 185 -9.50 -9.28 -11.61
CA ARG A 185 -10.47 -8.51 -10.81
C ARG A 185 -10.25 -8.70 -9.32
N LEU A 186 -10.16 -7.59 -8.58
CA LEU A 186 -9.94 -7.55 -7.14
C LEU A 186 -11.14 -6.92 -6.44
N THR A 187 -11.77 -7.65 -5.52
CA THR A 187 -12.88 -7.12 -4.71
C THR A 187 -12.39 -6.46 -3.43
N GLY A 188 -13.30 -6.01 -2.57
CA GLY A 188 -12.91 -5.55 -1.25
C GLY A 188 -12.45 -4.10 -1.18
N PHE A 189 -11.96 -3.71 -0.01
CA PHE A 189 -11.19 -2.49 0.19
C PHE A 189 -10.00 -2.72 1.13
N GLY A 190 -9.02 -1.83 1.07
CA GLY A 190 -7.89 -1.81 1.99
C GLY A 190 -6.94 -0.63 1.73
N LEU A 191 -6.12 -0.31 2.72
CA LEU A 191 -5.08 0.71 2.64
C LEU A 191 -3.70 0.03 2.57
N TYR A 192 -2.87 0.41 1.60
CA TYR A 192 -1.58 -0.26 1.36
C TYR A 192 -0.44 0.73 1.22
N ARG A 193 0.71 0.42 1.81
CA ARG A 193 1.94 1.21 1.70
C ARG A 193 2.35 1.30 0.23
N LEU A 194 2.67 2.51 -0.23
CA LEU A 194 3.16 2.75 -1.60
C LEU A 194 4.61 3.25 -1.63
N GLY A 195 4.94 4.17 -0.74
CA GLY A 195 6.20 4.89 -0.82
C GLY A 195 6.26 6.11 0.09
N ILE A 196 6.91 7.16 -0.39
CA ILE A 196 6.89 8.49 0.22
C ILE A 196 6.46 9.54 -0.80
N LYS A 197 5.84 10.61 -0.32
CA LYS A 197 5.56 11.81 -1.10
C LYS A 197 5.83 13.05 -0.25
N GLY A 198 6.84 13.84 -0.64
CA GLY A 198 7.32 14.96 0.17
C GLY A 198 7.91 14.54 1.54
N ASN A 199 8.63 13.42 1.62
CA ASN A 199 9.13 12.78 2.85
C ASN A 199 8.03 12.28 3.81
N VAL A 200 6.78 12.21 3.35
CA VAL A 200 5.66 11.68 4.13
C VAL A 200 5.31 10.28 3.63
N PRO A 201 5.07 9.31 4.52
CA PRO A 201 4.50 8.01 4.19
C PRO A 201 3.27 8.12 3.26
N SER A 202 3.35 7.55 2.05
CA SER A 202 2.21 7.42 1.15
C SER A 202 1.57 6.02 1.18
N PHE A 203 0.25 6.00 1.06
CA PHE A 203 -0.58 4.82 0.98
C PHE A 203 -1.55 4.94 -0.19
N TYR A 204 -1.85 3.84 -0.87
CA TYR A 204 -2.92 3.78 -1.86
C TYR A 204 -4.16 3.07 -1.33
N LEU A 205 -5.32 3.42 -1.89
CA LEU A 205 -6.60 2.77 -1.63
C LEU A 205 -6.80 1.67 -2.66
N GLY A 206 -6.81 0.41 -2.20
CA GLY A 206 -6.88 -0.79 -3.02
C GLY A 206 -8.04 -1.71 -2.63
N GLY A 207 -8.02 -2.95 -3.10
CA GLY A 207 -8.99 -3.98 -2.72
C GLY A 207 -8.60 -4.72 -1.44
N TYR A 208 -9.15 -5.92 -1.23
CA TYR A 208 -8.82 -6.75 -0.05
C TYR A 208 -7.40 -7.32 -0.04
N LYS A 209 -6.78 -7.36 -1.22
CA LYS A 209 -5.36 -7.67 -1.44
C LYS A 209 -4.65 -6.47 -2.05
N SER A 210 -3.33 -6.47 -1.95
CA SER A 210 -2.49 -5.48 -2.63
C SER A 210 -2.57 -5.66 -4.16
N LEU A 211 -2.15 -4.63 -4.91
CA LEU A 211 -2.03 -4.76 -6.36
C LEU A 211 -0.93 -5.75 -6.77
N LEU A 212 0.12 -5.96 -5.97
CA LEU A 212 1.12 -6.99 -6.26
C LEU A 212 0.53 -8.39 -6.07
N GLU A 213 -0.22 -8.59 -4.99
CA GLU A 213 -0.94 -9.84 -4.74
C GLU A 213 -1.95 -10.14 -5.86
N LEU A 214 -2.66 -9.13 -6.37
CA LEU A 214 -3.53 -9.27 -7.55
C LEU A 214 -2.75 -9.78 -8.78
N GLU A 215 -1.55 -9.24 -9.03
CA GLU A 215 -0.74 -9.61 -10.21
C GLU A 215 -0.26 -11.06 -10.17
N ILE A 216 0.03 -11.60 -9.00
CA ILE A 216 0.53 -12.97 -8.86
C ILE A 216 -0.58 -14.01 -8.68
N ASP A 217 -1.77 -13.60 -8.22
CA ASP A 217 -2.88 -14.52 -7.97
C ASP A 217 -3.52 -14.97 -9.29
N LYS A 218 -3.44 -16.27 -9.59
CA LYS A 218 -4.02 -16.87 -10.80
C LYS A 218 -5.51 -17.11 -10.68
N ASN A 219 -6.06 -17.13 -9.46
CA ASN A 219 -7.49 -17.38 -9.23
C ASN A 219 -8.36 -16.15 -9.49
N LEU A 220 -7.75 -14.99 -9.77
CA LEU A 220 -8.44 -13.72 -10.03
C LEU A 220 -8.59 -13.41 -11.52
N ILE A 221 -8.19 -14.33 -12.40
CA ILE A 221 -8.34 -14.22 -13.85
C ILE A 221 -9.81 -14.45 -14.22
N VAL A 222 -10.36 -13.61 -15.10
CA VAL A 222 -11.74 -13.66 -15.58
C VAL A 222 -11.80 -13.92 -17.08
#